data_AF-A0A9Q8HM16-F1
#
_entry.id   AF-A0A9Q8HM16-F1
#
_cell.length_a   1.000
_cell.length_b   1.000
_cell.length_c   1.000
_cell.angle_alpha   90.00
_cell.angle_beta   90.00
_cell.angle_gamma   90.00
#
_symmetry.space_group_name_H-M   'P 1'
#
loop_
_entity.id
_entity.type
_entity.pdbx_description
1 polymer ?
#
loop_
_entity_poly.entity_id
_entity_poly.type
_entity_poly.pdbx_seq_one_letter_code
_entity_poly.pdbx_strand_id
1 'polypeptide(L)'
;MNTSHINSVLSTPSIGLFTCIELFEIIGIQDKKAFNIFTLAIAQEVKCEQATDEKITPKFIQLKKDKSLQFGIFRSVLSIGDFIDKIKYLENNQWQNNQGKPLLCGQLRYIPSVYVPALECGKNEFLGLLKNNFFGGSHLFEWFDESKEYVQSLISNPYALMELSAELQNFLPIKLGSHSDRLGNFIIQIPCSSVSFQIKGKEKKDGKHHQLISNLYFNPKITEHLNLSGIFWRERHGSIIDFQKIPLKQGENIIPFKQINGTGYYTIWDEDRQIICAGGEVLPLLEMVNFSIHMHEHQPRIFMLDDREERINISINASKNQIGGNKDYRDWTRRRLIKLEKKELHNSLKLRQFKKDMRNEALAFIRELIEKYGGHGVCLWDPYLSAQDLLETVFFSSYANTPIKALTGLKSVENSSRMRYRNELEQAIIEEAWLNLTFLNADKSKVGDFHDRFIIFPQHYDTPARCWSLGTSINSLGKSHHIIQEVEDAQVITDVFEEMWNQSIVNQENIIWKSKSS
;
A
#
# COMPACT_ATOMS: atom_id res chain seq x y z
N MET A 1 30.59 -7.78 10.33
CA MET A 1 30.21 -7.18 11.65
C MET A 1 28.78 -7.55 12.08
N ASN A 2 27.98 -8.16 11.20
CA ASN A 2 26.53 -8.27 11.42
C ASN A 2 26.12 -9.59 12.10
N THR A 3 26.92 -10.64 11.94
CA THR A 3 26.65 -11.98 12.51
C THR A 3 26.75 -12.03 14.04
N SER A 4 27.56 -11.17 14.66
CA SER A 4 27.66 -11.08 16.12
C SER A 4 26.38 -10.56 16.76
N HIS A 5 25.72 -9.56 16.15
CA HIS A 5 24.45 -9.05 16.66
C HIS A 5 23.34 -10.10 16.51
N ILE A 6 23.25 -10.78 15.36
CA ILE A 6 22.30 -11.88 15.15
C ILE A 6 22.49 -12.98 16.20
N ASN A 7 23.74 -13.40 16.42
CA ASN A 7 24.05 -14.43 17.41
C ASN A 7 23.70 -13.97 18.85
N SER A 8 23.90 -12.68 19.17
CA SER A 8 23.46 -12.10 20.44
C SER A 8 21.94 -12.17 20.62
N VAL A 9 21.16 -11.87 19.58
CA VAL A 9 19.69 -11.95 19.66
C VAL A 9 19.22 -13.41 19.76
N LEU A 10 19.80 -14.32 18.97
CA LEU A 10 19.48 -15.77 19.02
C LEU A 10 19.81 -16.42 20.37
N SER A 11 20.80 -15.89 21.09
CA SER A 11 21.18 -16.40 22.41
C SER A 11 20.47 -15.68 23.57
N THR A 12 19.58 -14.73 23.28
CA THR A 12 18.89 -13.95 24.31
C THR A 12 17.66 -14.70 24.84
N PRO A 13 17.65 -15.13 26.12
CA PRO A 13 16.56 -15.96 26.63
C PRO A 13 15.24 -15.21 26.77
N SER A 14 15.25 -13.88 26.93
CA SER A 14 14.03 -13.06 26.93
C SER A 14 13.35 -12.94 25.56
N ILE A 15 14.05 -13.32 24.47
CA ILE A 15 13.47 -13.41 23.12
C ILE A 15 12.96 -14.83 22.85
N GLY A 16 13.81 -15.84 23.03
CA GLY A 16 13.45 -17.24 22.74
C GLY A 16 14.54 -18.21 23.20
N LEU A 17 14.17 -19.47 23.35
CA LEU A 17 15.11 -20.56 23.66
C LEU A 17 15.43 -21.36 22.38
N PHE A 18 15.99 -20.67 21.38
CA PHE A 18 16.19 -21.25 20.05
C PHE A 18 17.29 -22.30 20.05
N THR A 19 17.06 -23.35 19.25
CA THR A 19 17.97 -24.48 19.11
C THR A 19 18.37 -24.72 17.65
N CYS A 20 17.56 -24.26 16.69
CA CYS A 20 17.84 -24.40 15.27
C CYS A 20 17.21 -23.26 14.44
N ILE A 21 17.60 -23.21 13.17
CA ILE A 21 17.05 -22.33 12.16
C ILE A 21 16.34 -23.17 11.11
N GLU A 22 15.07 -22.88 10.87
CA GLU A 22 14.30 -23.41 9.75
C GLU A 22 14.45 -22.46 8.56
N LEU A 23 15.02 -22.94 7.46
CA LEU A 23 15.35 -22.16 6.27
C LEU A 23 14.42 -22.56 5.12
N PHE A 24 13.67 -21.59 4.59
CA PHE A 24 12.87 -21.72 3.38
C PHE A 24 13.56 -20.99 2.24
N GLU A 25 13.91 -21.71 1.18
CA GLU A 25 14.54 -21.16 -0.02
C GLU A 25 13.56 -21.30 -1.20
N ILE A 26 13.16 -20.17 -1.79
CA ILE A 26 12.42 -20.12 -3.04
C ILE A 26 13.44 -19.88 -4.15
N ILE A 27 13.64 -20.91 -4.97
CA ILE A 27 14.70 -20.94 -5.99
C ILE A 27 14.06 -20.85 -7.37
N GLY A 28 14.51 -19.90 -8.18
CA GLY A 28 14.17 -19.78 -9.58
C GLY A 28 15.17 -20.49 -10.48
N ILE A 29 14.70 -21.03 -11.60
CA ILE A 29 15.53 -21.52 -12.70
C ILE A 29 15.09 -20.84 -13.98
N GLN A 30 16.02 -20.12 -14.60
CA GLN A 30 15.87 -19.51 -15.91
C GLN A 30 17.15 -19.76 -16.71
N ASP A 31 17.04 -20.18 -17.97
CA ASP A 31 18.19 -20.46 -18.84
C ASP A 31 19.25 -21.38 -18.21
N LYS A 32 18.79 -22.43 -17.50
CA LYS A 32 19.62 -23.41 -16.75
C LYS A 32 20.44 -22.81 -15.59
N LYS A 33 20.24 -21.54 -15.26
CA LYS A 33 20.85 -20.88 -14.09
C LYS A 33 19.86 -20.89 -12.93
N ALA A 34 20.33 -21.31 -11.75
CA ALA A 34 19.55 -21.28 -10.52
C ALA A 34 19.85 -20.00 -9.74
N PHE A 35 18.81 -19.33 -9.24
CA PHE A 35 18.93 -18.05 -8.53
C PHE A 35 17.97 -17.96 -7.35
N ASN A 36 18.28 -17.10 -6.39
CA ASN A 36 17.40 -16.82 -5.26
C ASN A 36 16.22 -15.94 -5.70
N ILE A 37 14.99 -16.44 -5.55
CA ILE A 37 13.79 -15.61 -5.67
C ILE A 37 13.50 -14.94 -4.32
N PHE A 38 13.59 -15.70 -3.22
CA PHE A 38 13.39 -15.21 -1.86
C PHE A 38 13.82 -16.28 -0.86
N THR A 39 14.50 -15.88 0.21
CA THR A 39 14.90 -16.79 1.29
C THR A 39 14.43 -16.28 2.64
N LEU A 40 13.79 -17.14 3.43
CA LEU A 40 13.30 -16.86 4.77
C LEU A 40 13.89 -17.87 5.77
N ALA A 41 14.73 -17.39 6.68
CA ALA A 41 15.28 -18.15 7.80
C ALA A 41 14.52 -17.82 9.08
N ILE A 42 14.13 -18.81 9.87
CA ILE A 42 13.28 -18.63 11.05
C ILE A 42 13.87 -19.38 12.24
N ALA A 43 14.10 -18.69 13.34
CA ALA A 43 14.59 -19.34 14.56
C ALA A 43 13.48 -20.17 15.23
N GLN A 44 13.82 -21.38 15.69
CA GLN A 44 12.89 -22.36 16.27
C GLN A 44 13.40 -22.94 17.58
N GLU A 45 12.49 -23.23 18.51
CA GLU A 45 12.77 -23.90 19.80
C GLU A 45 12.59 -25.44 19.74
N VAL A 46 12.64 -26.02 18.54
CA VAL A 46 12.42 -27.46 18.33
C VAL A 46 13.76 -28.21 18.38
N LYS A 47 13.79 -29.42 18.95
CA LYS A 47 15.00 -30.24 18.97
C LYS A 47 15.55 -30.44 17.56
N CYS A 48 16.80 -30.04 17.35
CA CYS A 48 17.53 -30.26 16.10
C CYS A 48 17.98 -31.71 16.03
N GLU A 49 17.15 -32.61 15.51
CA GLU A 49 17.49 -34.04 15.50
C GLU A 49 18.46 -34.42 14.37
N GLN A 50 18.54 -33.64 13.29
CA GLN A 50 19.59 -33.63 12.25
C GLN A 50 19.27 -32.56 11.19
N ALA A 51 20.28 -32.15 10.41
CA ALA A 51 20.04 -31.29 9.24
C ALA A 51 19.23 -32.05 8.20
N THR A 52 17.97 -31.65 8.00
CA THR A 52 17.10 -32.20 6.97
C THR A 52 17.07 -31.26 5.78
N ASP A 53 16.99 -31.82 4.57
CA ASP A 53 16.72 -31.09 3.33
C ASP A 53 15.48 -31.71 2.69
N GLU A 54 14.38 -30.95 2.72
CA GLU A 54 13.07 -31.35 2.26
C GLU A 54 12.70 -30.51 1.04
N LYS A 55 12.43 -31.19 -0.08
CA LYS A 55 11.79 -30.56 -1.23
C LYS A 55 10.30 -30.43 -0.96
N ILE A 56 9.84 -29.23 -0.60
CA ILE A 56 8.41 -28.97 -0.42
C ILE A 56 7.68 -29.12 -1.74
N THR A 57 8.24 -28.59 -2.83
CA THR A 57 7.76 -28.86 -4.18
C THR A 57 8.47 -30.11 -4.72
N PRO A 58 7.76 -31.22 -5.02
CA PRO A 58 8.39 -32.46 -5.48
C PRO A 58 9.19 -32.28 -6.79
N LYS A 59 8.75 -31.34 -7.63
CA LYS A 59 9.39 -30.92 -8.88
C LYS A 59 9.29 -29.41 -8.99
N PHE A 60 10.19 -28.82 -9.76
CA PHE A 60 10.07 -27.41 -10.15
C PHE A 60 8.75 -27.17 -10.89
N ILE A 61 8.06 -26.10 -10.51
CA ILE A 61 6.79 -25.67 -11.08
C ILE A 61 7.09 -24.65 -12.17
N GLN A 62 6.65 -24.93 -13.40
CA GLN A 62 6.78 -24.02 -14.53
C GLN A 62 5.64 -23.00 -14.50
N LEU A 63 5.95 -21.70 -14.57
CA LEU A 63 4.94 -20.66 -14.72
C LEU A 63 4.31 -20.69 -16.12
N LYS A 64 2.99 -20.52 -16.21
CA LYS A 64 2.26 -20.45 -17.49
C LYS A 64 2.45 -19.09 -18.14
N LYS A 65 2.55 -18.03 -17.34
CA LYS A 65 2.70 -16.64 -17.78
C LYS A 65 4.15 -16.26 -18.11
N ASP A 66 5.11 -17.07 -17.69
CA ASP A 66 6.50 -17.04 -18.16
C ASP A 66 7.06 -18.47 -18.28
N LYS A 67 7.01 -19.02 -19.50
CA LYS A 67 7.47 -20.39 -19.79
C LYS A 67 8.99 -20.54 -19.74
N SER A 68 9.75 -19.45 -19.62
CA SER A 68 11.20 -19.53 -19.42
C SER A 68 11.57 -19.79 -17.96
N LEU A 69 10.63 -19.53 -17.04
CA LEU A 69 10.87 -19.52 -15.61
C LEU A 69 10.18 -20.68 -14.88
N GLN A 70 10.99 -21.45 -14.15
CA GLN A 70 10.53 -22.44 -13.19
C GLN A 70 10.91 -22.04 -11.78
N PHE A 71 10.16 -22.46 -10.77
CA PHE A 71 10.53 -22.26 -9.38
C PHE A 71 10.32 -23.50 -8.52
N GLY A 72 11.05 -23.58 -7.41
CA GLY A 72 10.93 -24.66 -6.43
C GLY A 72 11.11 -24.12 -5.02
N ILE A 73 10.50 -24.82 -4.06
CA ILE A 73 10.54 -24.48 -2.64
C ILE A 73 11.29 -25.58 -1.90
N PHE A 74 12.30 -25.18 -1.14
CA PHE A 74 13.15 -26.05 -0.35
C PHE A 74 13.07 -25.63 1.11
N ARG A 75 13.02 -26.61 2.00
CA ARG A 75 13.02 -26.42 3.44
C ARG A 75 14.18 -27.18 4.03
N SER A 76 14.97 -26.52 4.85
CA SER A 76 16.00 -27.18 5.63
C SER A 76 16.00 -26.74 7.08
N VAL A 77 16.56 -27.58 7.95
CA VAL A 77 16.77 -27.25 9.35
C VAL A 77 18.27 -27.28 9.62
N LEU A 78 18.81 -26.20 10.17
CA LEU A 78 20.24 -26.02 10.44
C LEU A 78 20.47 -25.77 11.93
N SER A 79 21.63 -26.20 12.43
CA SER A 79 22.09 -25.70 13.73
C SER A 79 22.35 -24.20 13.64
N ILE A 80 22.27 -23.50 14.77
CA ILE A 80 22.55 -22.06 14.80
C ILE A 80 23.98 -21.77 14.32
N GLY A 81 24.96 -22.60 14.71
CA GLY A 81 26.35 -22.44 14.27
C GLY A 81 26.51 -22.55 12.76
N ASP A 82 25.98 -23.62 12.16
CA ASP A 82 26.06 -23.84 10.71
C ASP A 82 25.39 -22.71 9.93
N PHE A 83 24.23 -22.23 10.41
CA PHE A 83 23.54 -21.11 9.80
C PHE A 83 24.34 -19.80 9.88
N ILE A 84 24.94 -19.49 11.04
CA ILE A 84 25.77 -18.30 11.23
C ILE A 84 27.00 -18.34 10.31
N ASP A 85 27.61 -19.50 10.11
CA ASP A 85 28.70 -19.66 9.15
C ASP A 85 28.24 -19.49 7.70
N LYS A 86 27.05 -20.00 7.37
CA LYS A 86 26.44 -19.88 6.04
C LYS A 86 26.12 -18.43 5.65
N ILE A 87 25.59 -17.62 6.57
CA ILE A 87 25.23 -16.22 6.25
C ILE A 87 26.42 -15.29 6.10
N LYS A 88 27.64 -15.69 6.52
CA LYS A 88 28.87 -14.89 6.26
C LYS A 88 29.13 -14.72 4.77
N TYR A 89 28.74 -15.69 3.94
CA TYR A 89 28.90 -15.59 2.49
C TYR A 89 28.02 -14.51 1.85
N LEU A 90 26.92 -14.12 2.51
CA LEU A 90 26.06 -13.03 2.03
C LEU A 90 26.78 -11.67 2.03
N GLU A 91 27.81 -11.47 2.88
CA GLU A 91 28.64 -10.26 2.86
C GLU A 91 29.41 -10.10 1.53
N ASN A 92 29.60 -11.19 0.78
CA ASN A 92 30.28 -11.20 -0.51
C ASN A 92 29.34 -11.43 -1.70
N ASN A 93 28.03 -11.23 -1.53
CA ASN A 93 27.00 -11.55 -2.55
C ASN A 93 27.08 -13.02 -3.02
N GLN A 94 27.31 -13.93 -2.07
CA GLN A 94 27.40 -15.36 -2.36
C GLN A 94 26.43 -16.14 -1.50
N TRP A 95 25.73 -17.06 -2.14
CA TRP A 95 24.86 -18.00 -1.46
C TRP A 95 24.96 -19.38 -2.07
N GLN A 96 24.99 -20.40 -1.22
CA GLN A 96 24.88 -21.80 -1.62
C GLN A 96 23.65 -22.37 -0.94
N ASN A 97 22.84 -23.12 -1.67
CA ASN A 97 21.72 -23.83 -1.06
C ASN A 97 22.22 -24.90 -0.08
N ASN A 98 21.32 -25.57 0.63
CA ASN A 98 21.74 -26.58 1.62
C ASN A 98 22.48 -27.80 1.03
N GLN A 99 22.40 -28.00 -0.29
CA GLN A 99 23.12 -29.06 -1.02
C GLN A 99 24.52 -28.61 -1.48
N GLY A 100 24.98 -27.42 -1.10
CA GLY A 100 26.26 -26.85 -1.53
C GLY A 100 26.28 -26.37 -2.98
N LYS A 101 25.12 -26.26 -3.64
CA LYS A 101 25.03 -25.73 -5.01
C LYS A 101 24.98 -24.21 -4.96
N PRO A 102 25.80 -23.50 -5.76
CA PRO A 102 25.77 -22.05 -5.81
C PRO A 102 24.45 -21.56 -6.40
N LEU A 103 23.89 -20.52 -5.79
CA LEU A 103 22.73 -19.79 -6.28
C LEU A 103 23.17 -18.37 -6.66
N LEU A 104 22.72 -17.91 -7.82
CA LEU A 104 22.91 -16.51 -8.20
C LEU A 104 22.06 -15.62 -7.30
N CYS A 105 22.66 -14.53 -6.83
CA CYS A 105 22.01 -13.47 -6.07
C CYS A 105 22.55 -12.14 -6.57
N GLY A 106 21.74 -11.08 -6.51
CA GLY A 106 22.15 -9.76 -6.96
C GLY A 106 23.11 -9.06 -5.99
N GLN A 107 23.14 -7.74 -6.02
CA GLN A 107 23.96 -6.94 -5.12
C GLN A 107 23.25 -6.81 -3.78
N LEU A 108 23.71 -7.57 -2.78
CA LEU A 108 23.09 -7.64 -1.46
C LEU A 108 23.61 -6.54 -0.55
N ARG A 109 22.68 -5.77 0.02
CA ARG A 109 22.95 -4.80 1.07
C ARG A 109 22.30 -5.24 2.36
N TYR A 110 23.10 -5.30 3.42
CA TYR A 110 22.58 -5.52 4.76
C TYR A 110 21.79 -4.29 5.25
N ILE A 111 20.55 -4.52 5.68
CA ILE A 111 19.67 -3.51 6.26
C ILE A 111 19.74 -3.64 7.80
N PRO A 112 19.83 -2.51 8.54
CA PRO A 112 19.79 -2.53 10.00
C PRO A 112 18.59 -3.33 10.54
N SER A 113 18.79 -4.00 11.68
CA SER A 113 17.73 -4.82 12.27
C SER A 113 16.49 -4.01 12.61
N VAL A 114 15.33 -4.62 12.38
CA VAL A 114 14.02 -4.02 12.67
C VAL A 114 13.23 -4.93 13.56
N TYR A 115 12.54 -4.35 14.54
CA TYR A 115 11.56 -5.07 15.34
C TYR A 115 10.17 -4.90 14.71
N VAL A 116 9.53 -6.03 14.41
CA VAL A 116 8.19 -6.07 13.81
C VAL A 116 7.20 -6.56 14.87
N PRO A 117 6.30 -5.68 15.37
CA PRO A 117 5.34 -6.05 16.40
C PRO A 117 4.37 -7.12 15.93
N ALA A 118 3.80 -7.88 16.87
CA ALA A 118 2.73 -8.81 16.55
C ALA A 118 1.51 -8.04 16.06
N LEU A 119 1.05 -8.36 14.85
CA LEU A 119 -0.06 -7.65 14.23
C LEU A 119 -1.38 -8.40 14.45
N GLU A 120 -2.41 -7.66 14.88
CA GLU A 120 -3.82 -8.04 14.71
C GLU A 120 -4.52 -7.19 13.64
N CYS A 121 -4.10 -5.94 13.42
CA CYS A 121 -4.57 -5.07 12.34
C CYS A 121 -3.53 -3.96 12.05
N GLY A 122 -2.73 -4.06 10.98
CA GLY A 122 -1.79 -2.99 10.63
C GLY A 122 -1.08 -3.16 9.29
N LYS A 123 -0.68 -2.03 8.69
CA LYS A 123 0.15 -1.92 7.47
C LYS A 123 1.63 -1.88 7.89
N ASN A 124 2.25 -3.02 8.18
CA ASN A 124 3.72 -3.08 8.23
C ASN A 124 4.26 -3.61 6.89
N GLU A 125 5.49 -3.24 6.54
CA GLU A 125 6.11 -3.59 5.25
C GLU A 125 6.41 -5.09 5.08
N PHE A 126 6.27 -5.88 6.16
CA PHE A 126 6.50 -7.32 6.17
C PHE A 126 5.20 -8.13 6.27
N LEU A 127 4.03 -7.49 6.13
CA LEU A 127 2.73 -8.11 6.36
C LEU A 127 2.48 -9.20 5.32
N GLY A 128 2.44 -10.45 5.79
CA GLY A 128 2.27 -11.60 4.91
C GLY A 128 3.57 -12.11 4.30
N LEU A 129 4.74 -11.54 4.64
CA LEU A 129 6.04 -12.14 4.34
C LEU A 129 6.54 -13.08 5.45
N LEU A 130 6.20 -12.78 6.70
CA LEU A 130 6.69 -13.51 7.88
C LEU A 130 5.80 -14.70 8.25
N LYS A 131 6.39 -15.73 8.84
CA LYS A 131 5.66 -16.89 9.37
C LYS A 131 5.28 -16.63 10.84
N ASN A 132 3.99 -16.71 11.16
CA ASN A 132 3.46 -16.72 12.55
C ASN A 132 3.90 -15.56 13.46
N ASN A 133 3.81 -14.30 13.00
CA ASN A 133 4.16 -13.11 13.78
C ASN A 133 3.05 -12.65 14.76
N PHE A 134 2.53 -13.54 15.61
CA PHE A 134 1.33 -13.29 16.43
C PHE A 134 1.59 -13.03 17.94
N PHE A 135 2.73 -13.47 18.50
CA PHE A 135 3.00 -13.37 19.94
C PHE A 135 3.65 -12.04 20.35
N GLY A 136 4.96 -12.04 20.63
CA GLY A 136 5.72 -10.85 20.97
C GLY A 136 6.32 -10.16 19.74
N GLY A 137 5.84 -10.42 18.53
CA GLY A 137 6.48 -9.93 17.30
C GLY A 137 7.76 -10.69 16.95
N SER A 138 8.62 -10.08 16.13
CA SER A 138 9.89 -10.68 15.67
C SER A 138 10.96 -9.60 15.46
N HIS A 139 12.21 -9.95 15.73
CA HIS A 139 13.38 -9.20 15.22
C HIS A 139 13.73 -9.71 13.84
N LEU A 140 13.88 -8.81 12.88
CA LEU A 140 14.24 -9.13 11.51
C LEU A 140 15.63 -8.61 11.17
N PHE A 141 16.33 -9.41 10.36
CA PHE A 141 17.59 -9.06 9.73
C PHE A 141 17.44 -9.32 8.23
N GLU A 142 17.82 -8.35 7.41
CA GLU A 142 17.58 -8.42 5.98
C GLU A 142 18.84 -8.13 5.18
N TRP A 143 19.05 -8.92 4.12
CA TRP A 143 19.91 -8.57 3.00
C TRP A 143 19.01 -8.29 1.81
N PHE A 144 18.98 -7.01 1.42
CA PHE A 144 18.18 -6.50 0.34
C PHE A 144 18.96 -6.60 -0.97
N ASP A 145 18.38 -7.20 -2.01
CA ASP A 145 18.97 -7.20 -3.34
C ASP A 145 18.71 -5.83 -4.01
N GLU A 146 19.71 -4.97 -4.09
CA GLU A 146 19.59 -3.64 -4.71
C GLU A 146 19.64 -3.70 -6.25
N SER A 147 20.27 -4.73 -6.84
CA SER A 147 20.41 -4.81 -8.31
C SER A 147 19.20 -5.46 -8.98
N LYS A 148 18.51 -6.36 -8.29
CA LYS A 148 17.37 -7.15 -8.81
C LYS A 148 17.67 -7.91 -10.10
N GLU A 149 18.96 -8.09 -10.43
CA GLU A 149 19.43 -8.57 -11.73
C GLU A 149 18.78 -9.89 -12.15
N TYR A 150 18.67 -10.84 -11.22
CA TYR A 150 18.17 -12.19 -11.48
C TYR A 150 16.65 -12.33 -11.34
N VAL A 151 15.97 -11.36 -10.73
CA VAL A 151 14.51 -11.37 -10.52
C VAL A 151 13.78 -10.36 -11.42
N GLN A 152 14.50 -9.64 -12.28
CA GLN A 152 13.96 -8.62 -13.16
C GLN A 152 12.83 -9.13 -14.08
N SER A 153 12.92 -10.40 -14.52
CA SER A 153 11.89 -11.06 -15.33
C SER A 153 10.55 -11.17 -14.60
N LEU A 154 10.57 -11.43 -13.29
CA LEU A 154 9.38 -11.45 -12.43
C LEU A 154 8.86 -10.03 -12.15
N ILE A 155 9.74 -9.08 -11.88
CA ILE A 155 9.37 -7.69 -11.61
C ILE A 155 8.69 -7.04 -12.83
N SER A 156 9.22 -7.32 -14.03
CA SER A 156 8.73 -6.73 -15.28
C SER A 156 7.47 -7.42 -15.81
N ASN A 157 7.06 -8.56 -15.24
CA ASN A 157 5.89 -9.34 -15.65
C ASN A 157 4.92 -9.56 -14.47
N PRO A 158 4.02 -8.60 -14.19
CA PRO A 158 3.08 -8.69 -13.07
C PRO A 158 2.21 -9.96 -13.08
N TYR A 159 1.83 -10.44 -14.26
CA TYR A 159 1.03 -11.66 -14.40
C TYR A 159 1.79 -12.91 -13.94
N ALA A 160 3.08 -13.02 -14.27
CA ALA A 160 3.93 -14.12 -13.80
C ALA A 160 4.19 -14.04 -12.30
N LEU A 161 4.39 -12.83 -11.75
CA LEU A 161 4.54 -12.65 -10.31
C LEU A 161 3.26 -12.99 -9.52
N MET A 162 2.08 -12.62 -10.03
CA MET A 162 0.80 -13.02 -9.43
C MET A 162 0.61 -14.54 -9.48
N GLU A 163 0.96 -15.19 -10.59
CA GLU A 163 0.91 -16.66 -10.70
C GLU A 163 1.86 -17.32 -9.70
N LEU A 164 3.12 -16.88 -9.64
CA LEU A 164 4.11 -17.35 -8.66
C LEU A 164 3.55 -17.22 -7.23
N SER A 165 3.00 -16.06 -6.88
CA SER A 165 2.44 -15.82 -5.54
C SER A 165 1.24 -16.71 -5.25
N ALA A 166 0.38 -16.99 -6.22
CA ALA A 166 -0.78 -17.86 -6.05
C ALA A 166 -0.34 -19.32 -5.85
N GLU A 167 0.64 -19.80 -6.62
CA GLU A 167 1.19 -21.15 -6.48
C GLU A 167 1.95 -21.32 -5.15
N LEU A 168 2.70 -20.31 -4.71
CA LEU A 168 3.40 -20.33 -3.41
C LEU A 168 2.43 -20.49 -2.23
N GLN A 169 1.24 -19.89 -2.28
CA GLN A 169 0.23 -19.97 -1.20
C GLN A 169 -0.28 -21.39 -0.95
N ASN A 170 -0.16 -22.30 -1.92
CA ASN A 170 -0.50 -23.71 -1.73
C ASN A 170 0.47 -24.43 -0.79
N PHE A 171 1.67 -23.88 -0.58
CA PHE A 171 2.75 -24.52 0.19
C PHE A 171 3.19 -23.70 1.40
N LEU A 172 3.24 -22.38 1.28
CA LEU A 172 3.68 -21.45 2.31
C LEU A 172 2.70 -20.27 2.39
N PRO A 173 2.26 -19.84 3.58
CA PRO A 173 1.36 -18.70 3.74
C PRO A 173 2.09 -17.35 3.55
N ILE A 174 2.87 -17.20 2.47
CA ILE A 174 3.71 -16.03 2.16
C ILE A 174 3.18 -15.32 0.91
N LYS A 175 2.90 -14.03 1.02
CA LYS A 175 2.33 -13.18 -0.04
C LYS A 175 3.44 -12.42 -0.76
N LEU A 176 4.21 -13.11 -1.58
CA LEU A 176 5.34 -12.51 -2.29
C LEU A 176 4.90 -11.52 -3.40
N GLY A 177 3.73 -11.74 -4.01
CA GLY A 177 3.26 -10.91 -5.12
C GLY A 177 2.96 -9.45 -4.75
N SER A 178 2.65 -9.17 -3.48
CA SER A 178 2.47 -7.80 -2.96
C SER A 178 3.76 -7.16 -2.47
N HIS A 179 4.90 -7.85 -2.57
CA HIS A 179 6.22 -7.41 -2.10
C HIS A 179 7.27 -7.64 -3.20
N SER A 180 6.98 -7.17 -4.42
CA SER A 180 7.88 -7.30 -5.57
C SER A 180 9.25 -6.67 -5.32
N ASP A 181 9.28 -5.62 -4.48
CA ASP A 181 10.49 -4.95 -4.00
C ASP A 181 11.39 -5.88 -3.16
N ARG A 182 10.85 -6.96 -2.56
CA ARG A 182 11.60 -7.91 -1.73
C ARG A 182 12.03 -9.17 -2.47
N LEU A 183 11.80 -9.26 -3.78
CA LEU A 183 12.37 -10.32 -4.60
C LEU A 183 13.90 -10.25 -4.59
N GLY A 184 14.56 -11.40 -4.48
CA GLY A 184 16.01 -11.55 -4.34
C GLY A 184 16.51 -11.45 -2.89
N ASN A 185 15.65 -11.05 -1.94
CA ASN A 185 16.09 -10.78 -0.58
C ASN A 185 16.26 -12.04 0.28
N PHE A 186 17.03 -11.88 1.35
CA PHE A 186 17.19 -12.85 2.43
C PHE A 186 16.70 -12.21 3.72
N ILE A 187 15.72 -12.84 4.38
CA ILE A 187 15.16 -12.37 5.66
C ILE A 187 15.40 -13.42 6.73
N ILE A 188 15.93 -12.99 7.87
CA ILE A 188 16.05 -13.79 9.09
C ILE A 188 15.01 -13.29 10.08
N GLN A 189 14.09 -14.15 10.47
CA GLN A 189 13.06 -13.91 11.46
C GLN A 189 13.44 -14.58 12.78
N ILE A 190 13.64 -13.78 13.83
CA ILE A 190 13.81 -14.25 15.20
C ILE A 190 12.53 -13.90 15.97
N PRO A 191 11.56 -14.82 16.11
CA PRO A 191 10.27 -14.54 16.73
C PRO A 191 10.42 -14.37 18.24
N CYS A 192 9.82 -13.35 18.84
CA CYS A 192 9.81 -13.22 20.30
C CYS A 192 8.78 -14.18 20.90
N SER A 193 9.26 -15.33 21.38
CA SER A 193 8.47 -16.46 21.89
C SER A 193 8.54 -16.61 23.42
N SER A 194 9.56 -16.06 24.07
CA SER A 194 9.79 -16.25 25.51
C SER A 194 8.86 -15.44 26.41
N VAL A 195 8.35 -14.31 25.93
CA VAL A 195 7.53 -13.39 26.71
C VAL A 195 6.13 -13.30 26.10
N SER A 196 5.10 -13.59 26.89
CA SER A 196 3.70 -13.36 26.54
C SER A 196 3.15 -12.20 27.35
N PHE A 197 2.59 -11.21 26.66
CA PHE A 197 2.01 -10.02 27.27
C PHE A 197 0.60 -9.78 26.74
N GLN A 198 -0.39 -9.83 27.63
CA GLN A 198 -1.80 -9.61 27.27
C GLN A 198 -2.38 -8.47 28.08
N ILE A 199 -3.02 -7.53 27.40
CA ILE A 199 -3.71 -6.40 28.04
C ILE A 199 -5.21 -6.69 28.11
N LYS A 200 -5.83 -6.44 29.26
CA LYS A 200 -7.28 -6.59 29.48
C LYS A 200 -7.83 -5.41 30.28
N GLY A 201 -9.10 -5.10 30.06
CA GLY A 201 -9.85 -4.20 30.94
C GLY A 201 -10.31 -4.95 32.19
N LYS A 202 -10.20 -4.29 33.35
CA LYS A 202 -10.72 -4.74 34.64
C LYS A 202 -11.68 -3.66 35.17
N GLU A 203 -12.91 -4.04 35.47
CA GLU A 203 -13.85 -3.13 36.11
C GLU A 203 -13.32 -2.69 37.48
N LYS A 204 -13.32 -1.38 37.75
CA LYS A 204 -13.08 -0.89 39.10
C LYS A 204 -14.29 -1.18 39.98
N LYS A 205 -14.04 -1.37 41.28
CA LYS A 205 -15.09 -1.58 42.32
C LYS A 205 -16.13 -0.45 42.39
N ASP A 206 -15.85 0.71 41.78
CA ASP A 206 -16.78 1.84 41.68
C ASP A 206 -17.81 1.71 40.54
N GLY A 207 -17.70 0.68 39.70
CA GLY A 207 -18.61 0.37 38.60
C GLY A 207 -18.62 1.41 37.47
N LYS A 208 -17.73 2.42 37.50
CA LYS A 208 -17.79 3.57 36.57
C LYS A 208 -16.59 3.67 35.63
N HIS A 209 -15.46 3.03 35.95
CA HIS A 209 -14.26 3.09 35.12
C HIS A 209 -13.60 1.72 34.98
N HIS A 210 -13.07 1.44 33.78
CA HIS A 210 -12.22 0.29 33.54
C HIS A 210 -10.74 0.68 33.79
N GLN A 211 -10.03 -0.11 34.58
CA GLN A 211 -8.58 -0.05 34.71
C GLN A 211 -7.97 -1.03 33.70
N LEU A 212 -6.90 -0.61 33.02
CA LEU A 212 -6.14 -1.54 32.19
C LEU A 212 -5.15 -2.31 33.07
N ILE A 213 -5.18 -3.62 32.92
CA ILE A 213 -4.21 -4.54 33.51
C ILE A 213 -3.52 -5.31 32.40
N SER A 214 -2.29 -5.73 32.66
CA SER A 214 -1.57 -6.66 31.81
C SER A 214 -1.21 -7.93 32.55
N ASN A 215 -1.31 -9.07 31.89
CA ASN A 215 -0.73 -10.31 32.36
C ASN A 215 0.56 -10.60 31.60
N LEU A 216 1.66 -10.72 32.34
CA LEU A 216 2.98 -11.05 31.83
C LEU A 216 3.34 -12.49 32.22
N TYR A 217 3.64 -13.32 31.22
CA TYR A 217 4.08 -14.70 31.43
C TYR A 217 5.39 -14.96 30.68
N PHE A 218 6.21 -15.85 31.24
CA PHE A 218 7.47 -16.28 30.66
C PHE A 218 7.42 -17.76 30.29
N ASN A 219 8.25 -18.15 29.32
CA ASN A 219 8.52 -19.55 29.07
C ASN A 219 9.05 -20.19 30.38
N PRO A 220 8.39 -21.24 30.93
CA PRO A 220 8.73 -21.81 32.23
C PRO A 220 10.11 -22.50 32.25
N LYS A 221 10.71 -22.74 31.09
CA LYS A 221 12.08 -23.27 30.99
C LYS A 221 13.16 -22.22 31.28
N ILE A 222 12.79 -20.92 31.30
CA ILE A 222 13.71 -19.84 31.65
C ILE A 222 13.87 -19.82 33.17
N THR A 223 15.08 -20.10 33.63
CA THR A 223 15.43 -20.14 35.06
C THR A 223 16.11 -18.86 35.54
N GLU A 224 16.63 -18.04 34.62
CA GLU A 224 17.23 -16.76 34.93
C GLU A 224 16.18 -15.69 35.26
N HIS A 225 16.59 -14.72 36.08
CA HIS A 225 15.76 -13.56 36.37
C HIS A 225 15.73 -12.61 35.15
N LEU A 226 14.55 -12.23 34.69
CA LEU A 226 14.36 -11.27 33.61
C LEU A 226 13.98 -9.89 34.16
N ASN A 227 14.83 -8.89 33.92
CA ASN A 227 14.58 -7.51 34.30
C ASN A 227 13.80 -6.78 33.20
N LEU A 228 12.46 -6.85 33.25
CA LEU A 228 11.60 -6.31 32.21
C LEU A 228 10.87 -5.03 32.63
N SER A 229 10.82 -4.08 31.71
CA SER A 229 10.00 -2.87 31.80
C SER A 229 8.95 -2.82 30.71
N GLY A 230 7.77 -2.32 31.03
CA GLY A 230 6.74 -1.96 30.06
C GLY A 230 6.81 -0.47 29.76
N ILE A 231 6.98 -0.13 28.49
CA ILE A 231 6.89 1.23 27.95
C ILE A 231 5.54 1.35 27.28
N PHE A 232 4.73 2.30 27.72
CA PHE A 232 3.37 2.51 27.26
C PHE A 232 3.20 3.95 26.83
N TRP A 233 2.58 4.17 25.67
CA TRP A 233 2.23 5.52 25.23
C TRP A 233 0.92 5.55 24.49
N ARG A 234 0.32 6.74 24.41
CA ARG A 234 -0.88 6.99 23.58
C ARG A 234 -0.60 8.10 22.62
N GLU A 235 -0.99 7.88 21.37
CA GLU A 235 -0.89 8.87 20.32
C GLU A 235 -2.26 9.34 19.88
N ARG A 236 -2.39 10.65 19.62
CA ARG A 236 -3.55 11.21 18.95
C ARG A 236 -3.13 12.37 18.07
N HIS A 237 -3.40 12.27 16.77
CA HIS A 237 -3.07 13.29 15.77
C HIS A 237 -1.59 13.70 15.81
N GLY A 238 -0.66 12.73 15.88
CA GLY A 238 0.79 12.97 15.93
C GLY A 238 1.34 13.41 17.29
N SER A 239 0.48 13.60 18.31
CA SER A 239 0.92 13.98 19.65
C SER A 239 0.92 12.78 20.60
N ILE A 240 2.00 12.60 21.36
CA ILE A 240 2.03 11.67 22.51
C ILE A 240 1.30 12.33 23.67
N ILE A 241 0.11 11.82 24.00
CA ILE A 241 -0.79 12.41 25.02
C ILE A 241 -0.66 11.76 26.40
N ASP A 242 -0.03 10.59 26.45
CA ASP A 242 0.28 9.87 27.68
C ASP A 242 1.51 8.99 27.44
N PHE A 243 2.40 8.91 28.41
CA PHE A 243 3.64 8.12 28.35
C PHE A 243 4.01 7.64 29.76
N GLN A 244 4.29 6.35 29.89
CA GLN A 244 4.69 5.72 31.14
C GLN A 244 5.70 4.61 30.88
N LYS A 245 6.74 4.50 31.71
CA LYS A 245 7.63 3.35 31.79
C LYS A 245 7.51 2.77 33.21
N ILE A 246 7.15 1.49 33.31
CA ILE A 246 7.01 0.81 34.60
C ILE A 246 7.78 -0.51 34.62
N PRO A 247 8.37 -0.91 35.75
CA PRO A 247 8.90 -2.26 35.89
C PRO A 247 7.73 -3.26 35.88
N LEU A 248 7.92 -4.40 35.22
CA LEU A 248 6.91 -5.44 35.15
C LEU A 248 7.31 -6.65 35.98
N LYS A 249 6.31 -7.29 36.58
CA LYS A 249 6.45 -8.55 37.32
C LYS A 249 5.68 -9.65 36.61
N GLN A 250 6.07 -10.90 36.82
CA GLN A 250 5.28 -12.04 36.34
C GLN A 250 3.87 -11.99 36.95
N GLY A 251 2.84 -12.22 36.12
CA GLY A 251 1.43 -12.12 36.48
C GLY A 251 0.82 -10.74 36.17
N GLU A 252 -0.13 -10.32 37.01
CA GLU A 252 -0.92 -9.10 36.79
C GLU A 252 -0.10 -7.83 37.12
N ASN A 253 -0.08 -6.87 36.20
CA ASN A 253 0.46 -5.53 36.39
C ASN A 253 -0.59 -4.49 36.03
N ILE A 254 -0.56 -3.34 36.70
CA ILE A 254 -1.47 -2.23 36.40
C ILE A 254 -0.84 -1.36 35.31
N ILE A 255 -1.59 -1.06 34.25
CA ILE A 255 -1.17 -0.11 33.21
C ILE A 255 -1.70 1.28 33.58
N PRO A 256 -0.83 2.25 33.93
CA PRO A 256 -1.25 3.52 34.52
C PRO A 256 -1.57 4.58 33.47
N PHE A 257 -2.36 4.25 32.44
CA PHE A 257 -2.86 5.28 31.53
C PHE A 257 -3.77 6.25 32.29
N LYS A 258 -3.42 7.54 32.23
CA LYS A 258 -4.20 8.66 32.74
C LYS A 258 -5.21 9.14 31.71
N GLN A 259 -4.88 9.00 30.42
CA GLN A 259 -5.78 9.28 29.31
C GLN A 259 -6.22 8.00 28.62
N ILE A 260 -7.50 7.91 28.28
CA ILE A 260 -8.10 6.79 27.54
C ILE A 260 -8.30 7.09 26.05
N ASN A 261 -7.91 8.31 25.62
CA ASN A 261 -8.04 8.75 24.23
C ASN A 261 -6.90 8.22 23.34
N GLY A 262 -7.13 8.26 22.02
CA GLY A 262 -6.10 7.94 21.02
C GLY A 262 -5.78 6.45 20.94
N THR A 263 -4.87 6.11 20.02
CA THR A 263 -4.36 4.75 19.88
C THR A 263 -3.29 4.54 20.95
N GLY A 264 -3.44 3.49 21.76
CA GLY A 264 -2.43 3.12 22.72
C GLY A 264 -1.43 2.15 22.10
N TYR A 265 -0.20 2.21 22.57
CA TYR A 265 0.90 1.36 22.15
C TYR A 265 1.66 0.89 23.38
N TYR A 266 2.30 -0.27 23.25
CA TYR A 266 3.17 -0.79 24.29
C TYR A 266 4.41 -1.46 23.71
N THR A 267 5.45 -1.53 24.53
CA THR A 267 6.68 -2.28 24.26
C THR A 267 7.18 -2.86 25.57
N ILE A 268 7.54 -4.14 25.57
CA ILE A 268 8.18 -4.84 26.67
C ILE A 268 9.67 -4.85 26.39
N TRP A 269 10.45 -4.33 27.32
CA TRP A 269 11.87 -4.04 27.18
C TRP A 269 12.66 -4.84 28.21
N ASP A 270 13.67 -5.59 27.76
CA ASP A 270 14.68 -6.19 28.63
C ASP A 270 15.76 -5.15 28.94
N GLU A 271 15.83 -4.72 30.20
CA GLU A 271 16.78 -3.70 30.65
C GLU A 271 18.23 -4.19 30.64
N ASP A 272 18.46 -5.46 30.92
CA ASP A 272 19.82 -5.97 31.04
C ASP A 272 20.44 -6.17 29.65
N ARG A 273 19.61 -6.52 28.66
CA ARG A 273 20.03 -6.82 27.28
C ARG A 273 19.72 -5.74 26.27
N GLN A 274 18.98 -4.72 26.68
CA GLN A 274 18.57 -3.57 25.86
C GLN A 274 17.87 -4.01 24.56
N ILE A 275 16.86 -4.88 24.69
CA ILE A 275 16.13 -5.44 23.54
C ILE A 275 14.62 -5.49 23.78
N ILE A 276 13.85 -5.39 22.69
CA ILE A 276 12.39 -5.50 22.71
C ILE A 276 11.99 -6.98 22.77
N CYS A 277 11.17 -7.37 23.74
CA CYS A 277 10.68 -8.74 23.90
C CYS A 277 9.23 -8.92 23.43
N ALA A 278 8.46 -7.83 23.40
CA ALA A 278 7.10 -7.81 22.88
C ALA A 278 6.66 -6.38 22.61
N GLY A 279 5.62 -6.19 21.82
CA GLY A 279 5.12 -4.87 21.48
C GLY A 279 3.94 -4.95 20.53
N GLY A 280 3.11 -3.93 20.57
CA GLY A 280 1.89 -3.87 19.77
C GLY A 280 0.99 -2.71 20.18
N GLU A 281 -0.25 -2.77 19.70
CA GLU A 281 -1.28 -1.78 20.02
C GLU A 281 -2.10 -2.21 21.24
N VAL A 282 -2.54 -1.21 22.00
CA VAL A 282 -3.48 -1.37 23.10
C VAL A 282 -4.87 -1.20 22.51
N LEU A 283 -5.64 -2.29 22.44
CA LEU A 283 -7.01 -2.26 21.92
C LEU A 283 -7.84 -1.18 22.63
N PRO A 284 -8.61 -0.36 21.88
CA PRO A 284 -9.49 0.62 22.49
C PRO A 284 -10.49 -0.06 23.43
N LEU A 285 -10.62 0.47 24.64
CA LEU A 285 -11.75 0.10 25.50
C LEU A 285 -13.01 0.69 24.86
N LEU A 286 -14.02 -0.14 24.61
CA LEU A 286 -15.31 0.27 24.06
C LEU A 286 -16.00 1.26 25.01
N GLU A 287 -15.76 2.56 24.83
CA GLU A 287 -16.42 3.63 25.60
C GLU A 287 -17.80 3.98 25.06
N MET A 288 -18.03 3.77 23.76
CA MET A 288 -19.23 4.22 23.07
C MET A 288 -19.61 3.21 22.01
N VAL A 289 -20.86 2.72 22.08
CA VAL A 289 -21.43 1.87 21.04
C VAL A 289 -22.53 2.66 20.36
N ASN A 290 -22.30 2.98 19.09
CA ASN A 290 -23.33 3.56 18.24
C ASN A 290 -24.11 2.42 17.62
N PHE A 291 -25.33 2.20 18.13
CA PHE A 291 -26.26 1.29 17.48
C PHE A 291 -27.09 2.09 16.47
N SER A 292 -26.90 1.77 15.20
CA SER A 292 -27.89 2.07 14.15
C SER A 292 -28.76 0.83 13.97
N ILE A 293 -29.93 0.82 14.63
CA ILE A 293 -30.91 -0.24 14.47
C ILE A 293 -31.68 0.05 13.18
N HIS A 294 -31.37 -0.75 12.16
CA HIS A 294 -32.11 -0.80 10.92
C HIS A 294 -33.23 -1.82 11.09
N MET A 295 -34.47 -1.35 11.31
CA MET A 295 -35.63 -2.23 11.28
C MET A 295 -36.04 -2.45 9.84
N HIS A 296 -36.07 -3.70 9.39
CA HIS A 296 -36.67 -4.01 8.10
C HIS A 296 -38.16 -3.72 8.16
N GLU A 297 -38.62 -2.83 7.28
CA GLU A 297 -40.04 -2.58 7.09
C GLU A 297 -40.68 -3.82 6.47
N HIS A 298 -41.84 -4.24 6.98
CA HIS A 298 -42.51 -5.46 6.51
C HIS A 298 -43.01 -5.37 5.07
N GLN A 299 -43.09 -4.15 4.51
CA GLN A 299 -43.46 -3.94 3.13
C GLN A 299 -42.21 -3.58 2.30
N PRO A 300 -41.74 -4.48 1.43
CA PRO A 300 -40.69 -4.14 0.47
C PRO A 300 -41.20 -3.07 -0.49
N ARG A 301 -40.29 -2.24 -0.99
CA ARG A 301 -40.56 -1.42 -2.16
C ARG A 301 -40.53 -2.34 -3.37
N ILE A 302 -41.69 -2.52 -4.00
CA ILE A 302 -41.82 -3.23 -5.27
C ILE A 302 -42.00 -2.18 -6.35
N PHE A 303 -41.17 -2.22 -7.38
CA PHE A 303 -41.30 -1.35 -8.55
C PHE A 303 -40.84 -2.12 -9.80
N MET A 304 -41.38 -1.74 -10.95
CA MET A 304 -40.98 -2.34 -12.22
C MET A 304 -39.75 -1.60 -12.76
N LEU A 305 -38.70 -2.34 -13.10
CA LEU A 305 -37.54 -1.86 -13.84
C LEU A 305 -37.37 -2.75 -15.07
N ASP A 306 -37.48 -2.16 -16.26
CA ASP A 306 -37.39 -2.87 -17.55
C ASP A 306 -38.28 -4.13 -17.64
N ASP A 307 -39.56 -3.98 -17.31
CA ASP A 307 -40.57 -5.06 -17.26
C ASP A 307 -40.23 -6.22 -16.30
N ARG A 308 -39.28 -6.03 -15.39
CA ARG A 308 -38.99 -6.94 -14.27
C ARG A 308 -39.40 -6.31 -12.96
N GLU A 309 -40.05 -7.10 -12.12
CA GLU A 309 -40.41 -6.68 -10.77
C GLU A 309 -39.17 -6.70 -9.87
N GLU A 310 -38.73 -5.52 -9.44
CA GLU A 310 -37.64 -5.34 -8.48
C GLU A 310 -38.22 -5.14 -7.08
N ARG A 311 -37.79 -5.99 -6.14
CA ARG A 311 -38.26 -6.00 -4.76
C ARG A 311 -37.12 -5.66 -3.81
N ILE A 312 -37.16 -4.46 -3.24
CA ILE A 312 -36.15 -3.99 -2.28
C ILE A 312 -36.76 -3.95 -0.89
N ASN A 313 -36.18 -4.71 0.04
CA ASN A 313 -36.56 -4.61 1.45
C ASN A 313 -36.10 -3.24 2.00
N ILE A 314 -37.05 -2.43 2.46
CA ILE A 314 -36.74 -1.12 3.06
C ILE A 314 -36.22 -1.37 4.48
N SER A 315 -35.14 -0.71 4.84
CA SER A 315 -34.68 -0.63 6.23
C SER A 315 -34.90 0.78 6.76
N ILE A 316 -35.68 0.90 7.81
CA ILE A 316 -35.92 2.16 8.51
C ILE A 316 -34.90 2.28 9.64
N ASN A 317 -34.23 3.42 9.74
CA ASN A 317 -33.46 3.78 10.92
C ASN A 317 -34.42 4.04 12.09
N ALA A 318 -34.65 3.03 12.93
CA ALA A 318 -35.63 3.11 14.01
C ALA A 318 -35.16 4.05 15.15
N SER A 319 -33.84 4.21 15.33
CA SER A 319 -33.24 5.24 16.19
C SER A 319 -31.72 5.28 16.01
N LYS A 320 -31.11 6.47 16.20
CA LYS A 320 -29.69 6.59 16.55
C LYS A 320 -29.63 6.79 18.06
N ASN A 321 -29.48 5.69 18.80
CA ASN A 321 -29.26 5.77 20.24
C ASN A 321 -27.76 5.79 20.49
N GLN A 322 -27.27 6.93 20.98
CA GLN A 322 -25.92 7.06 21.50
C GLN A 322 -25.99 6.81 23.01
N ILE A 323 -25.44 5.69 23.47
CA ILE A 323 -25.31 5.37 24.89
C ILE A 323 -23.90 5.78 25.31
N GLY A 324 -23.81 6.74 26.23
CA GLY A 324 -22.55 7.36 26.65
C GLY A 324 -22.09 8.51 25.74
N GLY A 325 -21.54 9.57 26.34
CA GLY A 325 -20.96 10.72 25.62
C GLY A 325 -21.69 12.04 25.87
N ASN A 326 -21.31 12.75 26.94
CA ASN A 326 -21.51 14.20 26.97
C ASN A 326 -20.55 14.87 25.97
N LYS A 327 -20.96 16.01 25.40
CA LYS A 327 -20.07 16.85 24.58
C LYS A 327 -18.78 17.12 25.36
N ASP A 328 -17.67 16.72 24.79
CA ASP A 328 -16.36 16.76 25.44
C ASP A 328 -15.46 17.77 24.72
N TYR A 329 -14.40 18.28 25.38
CA TYR A 329 -13.35 19.08 24.75
C TYR A 329 -12.81 18.38 23.48
N ARG A 330 -12.84 17.04 23.47
CA ARG A 330 -12.49 16.16 22.33
C ARG A 330 -13.25 16.50 21.04
N ASP A 331 -14.51 16.92 21.13
CA ASP A 331 -15.35 17.24 19.96
C ASP A 331 -15.00 18.59 19.34
N TRP A 332 -14.45 19.52 20.13
CA TRP A 332 -13.97 20.81 19.63
C TRP A 332 -12.68 20.65 18.84
N THR A 333 -11.73 19.86 19.36
CA THR A 333 -10.48 19.53 18.64
C THR A 333 -10.79 18.80 17.34
N ARG A 334 -11.67 17.79 17.36
CA ARG A 334 -12.08 17.06 16.14
C ARG A 334 -12.69 18.00 15.09
N ARG A 335 -13.61 18.88 15.50
CA ARG A 335 -14.22 19.87 14.58
C ARG A 335 -13.20 20.84 13.99
N ARG A 336 -12.21 21.28 14.77
CA ARG A 336 -11.11 22.12 14.27
C ARG A 336 -10.26 21.36 13.25
N LEU A 337 -9.91 20.11 13.52
CA LEU A 337 -9.11 19.28 12.61
C LEU A 337 -9.84 19.01 11.29
N ILE A 338 -11.13 18.66 11.32
CA ILE A 338 -11.94 18.51 10.08
C ILE A 338 -11.94 19.81 9.25
N LYS A 339 -11.99 20.97 9.91
CA LYS A 339 -11.88 22.26 9.21
C LYS A 339 -10.49 22.47 8.60
N LEU A 340 -9.43 22.03 9.28
CA LEU A 340 -8.05 22.09 8.77
C LEU A 340 -7.88 21.12 7.59
N GLU A 341 -8.33 19.88 7.69
CA GLU A 341 -8.32 18.89 6.59
C GLU A 341 -9.05 19.44 5.36
N LYS A 342 -10.23 20.06 5.53
CA LYS A 342 -10.94 20.70 4.42
C LYS A 342 -10.13 21.82 3.78
N LYS A 343 -9.41 22.61 4.58
CA LYS A 343 -8.53 23.69 4.08
C LYS A 343 -7.29 23.12 3.41
N GLU A 344 -6.74 22.03 3.93
CA GLU A 344 -5.60 21.33 3.36
C GLU A 344 -5.95 20.73 2.01
N LEU A 345 -7.08 20.02 1.89
CA LEU A 345 -7.59 19.49 0.62
C LEU A 345 -7.76 20.58 -0.45
N HIS A 346 -8.15 21.78 -0.04
CA HIS A 346 -8.24 22.95 -0.91
C HIS A 346 -6.85 23.45 -1.32
N ASN A 347 -5.94 23.64 -0.36
CA ASN A 347 -4.58 24.13 -0.60
C ASN A 347 -3.70 23.12 -1.36
N SER A 348 -3.95 21.82 -1.20
CA SER A 348 -3.20 20.74 -1.84
C SER A 348 -3.70 20.44 -3.25
N LEU A 349 -4.69 21.20 -3.75
CA LEU A 349 -5.35 21.01 -5.05
C LEU A 349 -6.06 19.66 -5.17
N LYS A 350 -6.40 19.00 -4.06
CA LYS A 350 -7.05 17.68 -4.08
C LYS A 350 -8.55 17.76 -4.32
N LEU A 351 -9.17 18.82 -3.82
CA LEU A 351 -10.61 19.00 -3.92
C LEU A 351 -10.96 20.48 -4.02
N ARG A 352 -11.68 20.86 -5.09
CA ARG A 352 -12.25 22.21 -5.21
C ARG A 352 -13.66 22.16 -5.77
N GLN A 353 -14.56 22.86 -5.09
CA GLN A 353 -15.93 23.06 -5.52
C GLN A 353 -16.05 24.41 -6.21
N PHE A 354 -16.76 24.42 -7.33
CA PHE A 354 -17.04 25.61 -8.11
C PHE A 354 -18.55 25.77 -8.25
N LYS A 355 -19.01 27.01 -8.18
CA LYS A 355 -20.41 27.39 -8.34
C LYS A 355 -20.63 27.99 -9.73
N LYS A 356 -21.88 28.36 -9.99
CA LYS A 356 -22.23 29.19 -11.14
C LYS A 356 -21.39 30.48 -11.14
N ASP A 357 -20.98 30.91 -12.33
CA ASP A 357 -20.19 32.11 -12.63
C ASP A 357 -18.73 32.08 -12.11
N MET A 358 -18.18 30.89 -11.84
CA MET A 358 -16.78 30.69 -11.39
C MET A 358 -15.87 30.09 -12.49
N ARG A 359 -16.12 30.40 -13.77
CA ARG A 359 -15.37 29.81 -14.90
C ARG A 359 -13.88 30.13 -14.83
N ASN A 360 -13.54 31.39 -14.54
CA ASN A 360 -12.15 31.82 -14.50
C ASN A 360 -11.38 31.12 -13.38
N GLU A 361 -12.00 30.94 -12.21
CA GLU A 361 -11.41 30.22 -11.09
C GLU A 361 -11.24 28.73 -11.39
N ALA A 362 -12.19 28.12 -12.11
CA ALA A 362 -12.11 26.72 -12.51
C ALA A 362 -10.99 26.50 -13.54
N LEU A 363 -10.88 27.38 -14.55
CA LEU A 363 -9.79 27.33 -15.53
C LEU A 363 -8.43 27.62 -14.87
N ALA A 364 -8.35 28.60 -13.97
CA ALA A 364 -7.13 28.88 -13.23
C ALA A 364 -6.68 27.67 -12.40
N PHE A 365 -7.62 26.95 -11.79
CA PHE A 365 -7.31 25.71 -11.07
C PHE A 365 -6.78 24.61 -11.99
N ILE A 366 -7.37 24.42 -13.18
CA ILE A 366 -6.84 23.47 -14.18
C ILE A 366 -5.41 23.86 -14.59
N ARG A 367 -5.15 25.15 -14.82
CA ARG A 367 -3.82 25.65 -15.18
C ARG A 367 -2.82 25.45 -14.04
N GLU A 368 -3.22 25.65 -12.80
CA GLU A 368 -2.41 25.37 -11.61
C GLU A 368 -2.05 23.88 -11.50
N LEU A 369 -2.98 22.97 -11.85
CA LEU A 369 -2.67 21.54 -11.95
C LEU A 369 -1.66 21.25 -13.06
N ILE A 370 -1.82 21.86 -14.24
CA ILE A 370 -0.90 21.70 -15.38
C ILE A 370 0.49 22.22 -15.05
N GLU A 371 0.59 23.40 -14.44
CA GLU A 371 1.86 23.97 -14.00
C GLU A 371 2.56 23.07 -12.96
N LYS A 372 1.80 22.48 -12.03
CA LYS A 372 2.36 21.68 -10.95
C LYS A 372 2.74 20.25 -11.36
N TYR A 373 1.96 19.62 -12.25
CA TYR A 373 2.07 18.18 -12.54
C TYR A 373 2.32 17.87 -14.03
N GLY A 374 2.26 18.85 -14.92
CA GLY A 374 2.37 18.67 -16.37
C GLY A 374 3.76 18.36 -16.91
N GLY A 375 4.79 18.22 -16.05
CA GLY A 375 6.19 18.06 -16.47
C GLY A 375 6.47 16.82 -17.33
N HIS A 376 5.69 15.75 -17.15
CA HIS A 376 5.91 14.46 -17.84
C HIS A 376 4.79 14.07 -18.82
N GLY A 377 3.71 14.84 -18.85
CA GLY A 377 2.61 14.62 -19.78
C GLY A 377 1.34 15.26 -19.27
N VAL A 378 0.43 15.58 -20.20
CA VAL A 378 -0.93 15.97 -19.86
C VAL A 378 -1.89 15.24 -20.78
N CYS A 379 -2.79 14.46 -20.19
CA CYS A 379 -3.83 13.73 -20.89
C CYS A 379 -5.19 14.37 -20.52
N LEU A 380 -5.87 14.93 -21.51
CA LEU A 380 -7.15 15.58 -21.35
C LEU A 380 -8.23 14.71 -21.98
N TRP A 381 -9.13 14.19 -21.15
CA TRP A 381 -10.18 13.27 -21.56
C TRP A 381 -11.53 13.94 -21.35
N ASP A 382 -12.23 14.30 -22.43
CA ASP A 382 -13.58 14.89 -22.35
C ASP A 382 -14.35 14.66 -23.66
N PRO A 383 -15.54 14.04 -23.65
CA PRO A 383 -16.29 13.73 -24.86
C PRO A 383 -16.71 14.96 -25.69
N TYR A 384 -16.73 16.15 -25.07
CA TYR A 384 -17.19 17.39 -25.70
C TYR A 384 -16.08 18.44 -25.83
N LEU A 385 -14.82 18.00 -25.81
CA LEU A 385 -13.66 18.87 -25.92
C LEU A 385 -13.64 19.61 -27.27
N SER A 386 -13.42 20.92 -27.22
CA SER A 386 -13.31 21.81 -28.39
C SER A 386 -11.92 22.46 -28.47
N ALA A 387 -11.61 23.12 -29.59
CA ALA A 387 -10.38 23.88 -29.74
C ALA A 387 -10.24 24.99 -28.67
N GLN A 388 -11.31 25.73 -28.38
CA GLN A 388 -11.32 26.76 -27.34
C GLN A 388 -10.97 26.19 -25.96
N ASP A 389 -11.44 24.98 -25.64
CA ASP A 389 -11.13 24.33 -24.37
C ASP A 389 -9.63 24.03 -24.23
N LEU A 390 -8.97 23.64 -25.32
CA LEU A 390 -7.52 23.43 -25.35
C LEU A 390 -6.75 24.75 -25.15
N LEU A 391 -7.19 25.81 -25.85
CA LEU A 391 -6.60 27.15 -25.73
C LEU A 391 -6.74 27.70 -24.30
N GLU A 392 -7.84 27.40 -23.62
CA GLU A 392 -8.08 27.86 -22.25
C GLU A 392 -7.41 26.98 -21.18
N THR A 393 -6.86 25.82 -21.54
CA THR A 393 -6.26 24.85 -20.60
C THR A 393 -4.82 24.49 -20.97
N VAL A 394 -4.60 23.49 -21.82
CA VAL A 394 -3.29 22.88 -22.10
C VAL A 394 -2.31 23.80 -22.83
N PHE A 395 -2.79 24.84 -23.51
CA PHE A 395 -1.93 25.88 -24.09
C PHE A 395 -1.19 26.71 -23.03
N PHE A 396 -1.62 26.68 -21.77
CA PHE A 396 -0.91 27.31 -20.66
C PHE A 396 0.19 26.42 -20.06
N SER A 397 0.46 25.24 -20.63
CA SER A 397 1.58 24.40 -20.19
C SER A 397 2.92 25.12 -20.38
N SER A 398 3.69 25.25 -19.31
CA SER A 398 5.05 25.82 -19.34
C SER A 398 6.12 24.81 -19.75
N TYR A 399 5.75 23.53 -19.94
CA TYR A 399 6.68 22.45 -20.24
C TYR A 399 6.79 22.21 -21.75
N ALA A 400 7.97 22.53 -22.29
CA ALA A 400 8.28 22.35 -23.70
C ALA A 400 8.42 20.87 -24.07
N ASN A 401 7.91 20.49 -25.25
CA ASN A 401 8.02 19.15 -25.85
C ASN A 401 7.46 17.98 -25.03
N THR A 402 6.85 18.25 -23.88
CA THR A 402 6.16 17.24 -23.08
C THR A 402 4.87 16.78 -23.79
N PRO A 403 4.59 15.46 -23.87
CA PRO A 403 3.42 14.97 -24.59
C PRO A 403 2.10 15.47 -23.99
N ILE A 404 1.29 16.13 -24.82
CA ILE A 404 -0.08 16.52 -24.48
C ILE A 404 -1.05 15.73 -25.38
N LYS A 405 -1.88 14.89 -24.77
CA LYS A 405 -2.86 14.05 -25.45
C LYS A 405 -4.26 14.54 -25.12
N ALA A 406 -4.98 15.07 -26.10
CA ALA A 406 -6.35 15.53 -25.94
C ALA A 406 -7.31 14.58 -26.67
N LEU A 407 -8.19 13.89 -25.94
CA LEU A 407 -9.13 12.92 -26.48
C LEU A 407 -10.57 13.44 -26.35
N THR A 408 -11.26 13.55 -27.50
CA THR A 408 -12.68 13.91 -27.60
C THR A 408 -13.53 12.78 -28.14
N GLY A 409 -14.84 12.87 -27.95
CA GLY A 409 -15.83 11.84 -28.28
C GLY A 409 -16.99 12.41 -29.07
N LEU A 410 -16.74 13.38 -29.95
CA LEU A 410 -17.80 14.06 -30.70
C LEU A 410 -18.44 13.09 -31.71
N LYS A 411 -19.78 13.01 -31.71
CA LYS A 411 -20.53 12.20 -32.69
C LYS A 411 -20.37 12.84 -34.06
N SER A 412 -19.79 12.08 -35.01
CA SER A 412 -19.50 12.48 -36.39
C SER A 412 -19.04 13.94 -36.48
N VAL A 413 -17.76 14.21 -36.19
CA VAL A 413 -17.23 15.54 -36.44
C VAL A 413 -17.34 15.81 -37.94
N GLU A 414 -18.36 16.56 -38.33
CA GLU A 414 -18.53 17.02 -39.70
C GLU A 414 -17.20 17.64 -40.15
N ASN A 415 -16.81 17.41 -41.41
CA ASN A 415 -15.55 17.96 -41.94
C ASN A 415 -15.44 19.47 -41.72
N SER A 416 -16.58 20.17 -41.71
CA SER A 416 -16.72 21.59 -41.34
C SER A 416 -16.21 21.92 -39.93
N SER A 417 -16.55 21.11 -38.92
CA SER A 417 -16.18 21.32 -37.52
C SER A 417 -14.72 20.96 -37.24
N ARG A 418 -14.22 19.89 -37.88
CA ARG A 418 -12.79 19.51 -37.85
C ARG A 418 -11.92 20.64 -38.42
N MET A 419 -12.30 21.14 -39.58
CA MET A 419 -11.61 22.25 -40.24
C MET A 419 -11.66 23.53 -39.39
N ARG A 420 -12.81 23.81 -38.77
CA ARG A 420 -12.95 24.94 -37.85
C ARG A 420 -12.01 24.84 -36.65
N TYR A 421 -11.99 23.72 -35.93
CA TYR A 421 -11.10 23.54 -34.78
C TYR A 421 -9.63 23.64 -35.17
N ARG A 422 -9.27 23.05 -36.31
CA ARG A 422 -7.92 23.15 -36.87
C ARG A 422 -7.54 24.60 -37.15
N ASN A 423 -8.41 25.36 -37.82
CA ASN A 423 -8.17 26.77 -38.12
C ASN A 423 -8.06 27.62 -36.83
N GLU A 424 -8.92 27.38 -35.84
CA GLU A 424 -8.87 28.07 -34.53
C GLU A 424 -7.53 27.83 -33.82
N LEU A 425 -7.04 26.59 -33.81
CA LEU A 425 -5.74 26.25 -33.19
C LEU A 425 -4.55 26.78 -33.99
N GLU A 426 -4.60 26.71 -35.33
CA GLU A 426 -3.52 27.22 -36.19
C GLU A 426 -3.41 28.75 -36.12
N GLN A 427 -4.53 29.47 -36.06
CA GLN A 427 -4.54 30.94 -35.93
C GLN A 427 -4.10 31.44 -34.55
N ALA A 428 -4.29 30.64 -33.50
CA ALA A 428 -3.88 31.00 -32.15
C ALA A 428 -2.35 30.97 -31.95
N ILE A 429 -1.62 30.24 -32.82
CA ILE A 429 -0.17 30.10 -32.74
C ILE A 429 0.50 31.16 -33.62
N ILE A 430 1.04 32.20 -32.98
CA ILE A 430 1.69 33.33 -33.66
C ILE A 430 3.20 33.08 -33.86
N GLU A 431 3.83 32.36 -32.95
CA GLU A 431 5.27 32.01 -32.93
C GLU A 431 5.46 30.52 -32.58
N GLU A 432 6.71 30.01 -32.57
CA GLU A 432 6.97 28.63 -32.13
C GLU A 432 6.43 28.41 -30.72
N ALA A 433 5.44 27.52 -30.60
CA ALA A 433 4.74 27.29 -29.33
C ALA A 433 5.40 26.21 -28.45
N TRP A 434 6.38 25.45 -28.97
CA TRP A 434 7.07 24.35 -28.27
C TRP A 434 6.11 23.33 -27.61
N LEU A 435 4.90 23.23 -28.16
CA LEU A 435 3.84 22.35 -27.72
C LEU A 435 3.95 21.02 -28.47
N ASN A 436 3.89 19.90 -27.74
CA ASN A 436 3.73 18.56 -28.30
C ASN A 436 2.29 18.09 -28.07
N LEU A 437 1.33 18.78 -28.68
CA LEU A 437 -0.11 18.55 -28.51
C LEU A 437 -0.68 17.77 -29.69
N THR A 438 -1.33 16.65 -29.39
CA THR A 438 -2.17 15.91 -30.32
C THR A 438 -3.62 15.97 -29.86
N PHE A 439 -4.51 16.45 -30.73
CA PHE A 439 -5.96 16.48 -30.51
C PHE A 439 -6.64 15.42 -31.37
N LEU A 440 -7.24 14.44 -30.69
CA LEU A 440 -7.74 13.20 -31.27
C LEU A 440 -9.24 13.03 -30.99
N ASN A 441 -10.00 12.66 -32.02
CA ASN A 441 -11.35 12.16 -31.85
C ASN A 441 -11.31 10.64 -31.66
N ALA A 442 -11.96 10.11 -30.63
CA ALA A 442 -11.94 8.70 -30.32
C ALA A 442 -12.63 7.86 -31.42
N ASP A 443 -12.06 6.68 -31.71
CA ASP A 443 -12.67 5.70 -32.60
C ASP A 443 -13.78 4.95 -31.89
N LYS A 444 -14.98 5.53 -31.89
CA LYS A 444 -16.16 4.96 -31.21
C LYS A 444 -16.52 3.54 -31.66
N SER A 445 -16.08 3.12 -32.85
CA SER A 445 -16.30 1.74 -33.32
C SER A 445 -15.49 0.72 -32.52
N LYS A 446 -14.38 1.14 -31.91
CA LYS A 446 -13.49 0.30 -31.10
C LYS A 446 -13.66 0.56 -29.61
N VAL A 447 -13.71 1.83 -29.20
CA VAL A 447 -13.69 2.21 -27.79
C VAL A 447 -15.08 2.45 -27.19
N GLY A 448 -16.13 2.49 -28.01
CA GLY A 448 -17.48 2.82 -27.59
C GLY A 448 -17.71 4.32 -27.31
N ASP A 449 -18.92 4.65 -26.87
CA ASP A 449 -19.24 5.98 -26.34
C ASP A 449 -18.72 6.10 -24.89
N PHE A 450 -18.24 7.29 -24.51
CA PHE A 450 -17.79 7.57 -23.15
C PHE A 450 -18.33 8.91 -22.65
N HIS A 451 -18.45 9.04 -21.33
CA HIS A 451 -18.90 10.26 -20.64
C HIS A 451 -17.88 10.77 -19.60
N ASP A 452 -16.76 10.08 -19.49
CA ASP A 452 -15.69 10.36 -18.55
C ASP A 452 -14.98 11.67 -18.86
N ARG A 453 -14.61 12.38 -17.78
CA ARG A 453 -14.05 13.73 -17.85
C ARG A 453 -12.92 13.85 -16.85
N PHE A 454 -11.71 13.79 -17.37
CA PHE A 454 -10.50 13.73 -16.56
C PHE A 454 -9.40 14.63 -17.12
N ILE A 455 -8.61 15.19 -16.21
CA ILE A 455 -7.25 15.62 -16.51
C ILE A 455 -6.29 14.66 -15.81
N ILE A 456 -5.37 14.09 -16.57
CA ILE A 456 -4.49 13.01 -16.16
C ILE A 456 -3.04 13.46 -16.38
N PHE A 457 -2.20 13.18 -15.41
CA PHE A 457 -0.76 13.37 -15.43
C PHE A 457 -0.13 11.99 -15.31
N PRO A 458 0.49 11.45 -16.38
CA PRO A 458 0.95 10.07 -16.42
C PRO A 458 2.12 9.83 -15.45
N GLN A 459 2.28 8.57 -15.04
CA GLN A 459 3.40 8.13 -14.22
C GLN A 459 4.73 8.36 -14.94
N HIS A 460 5.76 8.77 -14.20
CA HIS A 460 7.11 8.89 -14.71
C HIS A 460 8.15 8.56 -13.63
N TYR A 461 8.94 7.50 -13.84
CA TYR A 461 9.91 6.92 -12.89
C TYR A 461 9.39 6.92 -11.45
N ASP A 462 9.79 7.91 -10.65
CA ASP A 462 9.54 8.04 -9.22
C ASP A 462 8.23 8.80 -8.88
N THR A 463 7.54 9.34 -9.88
CA THR A 463 6.28 10.07 -9.69
C THR A 463 5.09 9.22 -10.10
N PRO A 464 4.16 8.91 -9.18
CA PRO A 464 2.96 8.15 -9.52
C PRO A 464 2.06 8.97 -10.45
N ALA A 465 1.27 8.28 -11.27
CA ALA A 465 0.21 8.92 -12.04
C ALA A 465 -0.72 9.71 -11.11
N ARG A 466 -1.28 10.80 -11.61
CA ARG A 466 -2.29 11.60 -10.92
C ARG A 466 -3.43 11.94 -11.85
N CYS A 467 -4.64 11.97 -11.32
CA CYS A 467 -5.83 12.16 -12.13
C CYS A 467 -6.87 12.97 -11.34
N TRP A 468 -7.54 13.91 -11.99
CA TRP A 468 -8.66 14.64 -11.42
C TRP A 468 -9.92 14.41 -12.25
N SER A 469 -10.99 13.97 -11.59
CA SER A 469 -12.33 14.00 -12.15
C SER A 469 -12.83 15.44 -12.19
N LEU A 470 -13.34 15.89 -13.34
CA LEU A 470 -13.74 17.28 -13.55
C LEU A 470 -15.20 17.56 -13.13
N GLY A 471 -16.02 16.52 -12.99
CA GLY A 471 -17.45 16.63 -12.65
C GLY A 471 -18.35 17.29 -13.73
N THR A 472 -17.77 17.96 -14.72
CA THR A 472 -18.42 18.53 -15.90
C THR A 472 -17.40 18.70 -17.02
N SER A 473 -17.86 18.94 -18.25
CA SER A 473 -16.97 19.14 -19.39
C SER A 473 -16.26 20.50 -19.30
N ILE A 474 -15.10 20.62 -19.94
CA ILE A 474 -14.24 21.82 -19.86
C ILE A 474 -14.98 23.07 -20.33
N ASN A 475 -15.78 22.92 -21.38
CA ASN A 475 -16.64 23.98 -21.91
C ASN A 475 -17.72 24.46 -20.91
N SER A 476 -17.96 23.71 -19.84
CA SER A 476 -18.99 23.95 -18.82
C SER A 476 -18.41 24.25 -17.43
N LEU A 477 -17.08 24.19 -17.28
CA LEU A 477 -16.40 24.55 -16.04
C LEU A 477 -16.82 25.95 -15.58
N GLY A 478 -17.30 25.99 -14.34
CA GLY A 478 -17.73 27.17 -13.60
C GLY A 478 -19.03 27.80 -14.08
N LYS A 479 -19.72 27.20 -15.06
CA LYS A 479 -21.05 27.65 -15.51
C LYS A 479 -22.17 27.12 -14.61
N SER A 480 -21.93 26.05 -13.89
CA SER A 480 -22.85 25.45 -12.92
C SER A 480 -22.07 24.81 -11.77
N HIS A 481 -22.80 24.31 -10.77
CA HIS A 481 -22.19 23.62 -9.65
C HIS A 481 -21.49 22.34 -10.10
N HIS A 482 -20.20 22.23 -9.80
CA HIS A 482 -19.43 21.01 -10.03
C HIS A 482 -18.23 20.95 -9.06
N ILE A 483 -17.58 19.80 -9.02
CA ILE A 483 -16.43 19.53 -8.16
C ILE A 483 -15.33 18.95 -9.02
N ILE A 484 -14.12 19.46 -8.82
CA ILE A 484 -12.90 18.84 -9.34
C ILE A 484 -12.19 18.13 -8.18
N GLN A 485 -11.91 16.84 -8.34
CA GLN A 485 -11.40 15.97 -7.27
C GLN A 485 -10.30 15.02 -7.77
N GLU A 486 -9.20 14.93 -7.02
CA GLU A 486 -8.12 13.94 -7.25
C GLU A 486 -8.67 12.52 -7.00
N VAL A 487 -8.38 11.60 -7.93
CA VAL A 487 -8.73 10.18 -7.84
C VAL A 487 -7.63 9.44 -7.09
N GLU A 488 -7.98 8.55 -6.16
CA GLU A 488 -7.01 7.81 -5.35
C GLU A 488 -6.13 6.87 -6.19
N ASP A 489 -6.72 6.15 -7.15
CA ASP A 489 -6.00 5.27 -8.09
C ASP A 489 -6.03 5.85 -9.50
N ALA A 490 -5.13 6.79 -9.75
CA ALA A 490 -5.00 7.44 -11.05
C ALA A 490 -4.42 6.52 -12.13
N GLN A 491 -3.72 5.43 -11.75
CA GLN A 491 -3.10 4.54 -12.74
C GLN A 491 -4.17 3.78 -13.52
N VAL A 492 -5.20 3.27 -12.84
CA VAL A 492 -6.35 2.62 -13.49
C VAL A 492 -6.98 3.52 -14.56
N ILE A 493 -7.18 4.81 -14.25
CA ILE A 493 -7.76 5.77 -15.21
C ILE A 493 -6.79 6.06 -16.36
N THR A 494 -5.49 6.13 -16.07
CA THR A 494 -4.44 6.35 -17.08
C THR A 494 -4.37 5.19 -18.06
N ASP A 495 -4.44 3.95 -17.58
CA ASP A 495 -4.37 2.74 -18.41
C ASP A 495 -5.55 2.67 -19.38
N VAL A 496 -6.78 2.97 -18.91
CA VAL A 496 -7.97 3.03 -19.78
C VAL A 496 -7.84 4.13 -20.83
N PHE A 497 -7.38 5.31 -20.43
CA PHE A 497 -7.15 6.42 -21.37
C PHE A 497 -6.13 6.02 -22.46
N GLU A 498 -5.01 5.41 -22.08
CA GLU A 498 -3.97 4.98 -23.02
C GLU A 498 -4.45 3.87 -23.95
N GLU A 499 -5.25 2.92 -23.46
CA GLU A 499 -5.89 1.91 -24.30
C GLU A 499 -6.77 2.58 -25.37
N MET A 500 -7.66 3.49 -24.98
CA MET A 500 -8.54 4.21 -25.90
C MET A 500 -7.76 5.07 -26.90
N TRP A 501 -6.72 5.75 -26.42
CA TRP A 501 -5.82 6.56 -27.24
C TRP A 501 -5.15 5.70 -28.31
N ASN A 502 -4.55 4.57 -27.92
CA ASN A 502 -3.83 3.68 -28.81
C ASN A 502 -4.74 3.02 -29.83
N GLN A 503 -5.97 2.65 -29.47
CA GLN A 503 -6.94 2.11 -30.43
C GLN A 503 -7.40 3.16 -31.47
N SER A 504 -7.44 4.43 -31.06
CA SER A 504 -7.97 5.55 -31.86
C SER A 504 -6.93 6.20 -32.77
N ILE A 505 -5.69 6.35 -32.31
CA ILE A 505 -4.61 7.09 -33.01
C ILE A 505 -4.12 6.39 -34.28
N VAL A 506 -4.37 5.08 -34.42
CA VAL A 506 -3.98 4.28 -35.60
C VAL A 506 -4.64 4.79 -36.88
N ASN A 507 -5.84 5.38 -36.79
CA ASN A 507 -6.51 5.98 -37.94
C ASN A 507 -6.20 7.48 -38.02
N GLN A 508 -5.53 7.92 -39.09
CA GLN A 508 -5.18 9.34 -39.27
C GLN A 508 -6.40 10.26 -39.36
N GLU A 509 -7.55 9.77 -39.83
CA GLU A 509 -8.79 10.56 -39.91
C GLU A 509 -9.33 10.96 -38.52
N ASN A 510 -8.92 10.24 -37.47
CA ASN A 510 -9.28 10.57 -36.10
C ASN A 510 -8.49 11.76 -35.56
N ILE A 511 -7.32 12.06 -36.12
CA ILE A 511 -6.49 13.19 -35.69
C ILE A 511 -7.16 14.48 -36.18
N ILE A 512 -7.69 15.27 -35.25
CA ILE A 512 -8.28 16.58 -35.54
C ILE A 512 -7.15 17.57 -35.81
N TRP A 513 -6.13 17.55 -34.95
CA TRP A 513 -5.00 18.46 -35.04
C TRP A 513 -3.77 17.89 -34.33
N LYS A 514 -2.59 18.24 -34.84
CA LYS A 514 -1.31 17.93 -34.20
C LYS A 514 -0.41 19.14 -34.35
N SER A 515 0.26 19.53 -33.27
CA SER A 515 1.24 20.61 -33.33
C SER A 515 2.38 20.25 -34.28
N LYS A 516 2.93 21.27 -34.96
CA LYS A 516 4.15 21.10 -35.74
C LYS A 516 5.30 20.95 -34.74
N SER A 517 6.04 19.85 -34.84
CA SER A 517 7.32 19.72 -34.15
C SER A 517 8.22 20.86 -34.61
N SER A 518 8.59 21.74 -33.69
CA SER A 518 9.66 22.74 -33.87
C SER A 518 10.90 22.16 -33.23
#